data_AF-A0AAU3YV26-F1
#
_entry.id   AF-A0AAU3YV26-F1
#
_cell.length_a   1.000
_cell.length_b   1.000
_cell.length_c   1.000
_cell.angle_alpha   90.00
_cell.angle_beta   90.00
_cell.angle_gamma   90.00
#
_symmetry.space_group_name_H-M   'P 1'
#
loop_
_entity.id
_entity.type
_entity.pdbx_description
1 polymer ?
#
loop_
_entity_poly.entity_id
_entity_poly.type
_entity_poly.pdbx_seq_one_letter_code
_entity_poly.pdbx_strand_id
1 'polypeptide(L)'
;MGDENETDSAAVLPRLMETAARLLDEAGELEPVTVDLHLHSPGIQLKGGSFRSIAAARSAIDRIGEVLGVPPALKPVTGRIFSYQASGEWEGVPVHAMALTPPGPNPFLTNPATRVTTTAQTAALLRSLAQWAAGLDTARVRSLIVHEDKDGHHVQICVRNEQDQQGVAEAVIGHLPNKIEHHGSGHALLPTGHTLRIDTV
;
A
#
# COMPACT_ATOMS: atom_id res chain seq x y z
N MET A 1 -17.88 -26.57 -15.65
CA MET A 1 -18.35 -25.67 -14.58
C MET A 1 -17.10 -25.08 -13.95
N GLY A 2 -16.61 -24.00 -14.54
CA GLY A 2 -15.27 -23.47 -14.34
C GLY A 2 -15.00 -22.61 -15.57
N ASP A 3 -15.10 -21.30 -15.38
CA ASP A 3 -14.63 -20.23 -16.28
C ASP A 3 -15.09 -18.83 -15.83
N GLU A 4 -15.92 -18.71 -14.77
CA GLU A 4 -16.37 -17.38 -14.29
C GLU A 4 -15.43 -16.71 -13.25
N ASN A 5 -14.34 -17.37 -12.83
CA ASN A 5 -13.48 -16.86 -11.75
C ASN A 5 -12.14 -16.25 -12.22
N GLU A 6 -11.76 -16.42 -13.49
CA GLU A 6 -10.46 -15.95 -14.00
C GLU A 6 -10.52 -14.49 -14.48
N THR A 7 -11.68 -14.03 -14.95
CA THR A 7 -11.85 -12.67 -15.48
C THR A 7 -11.87 -11.60 -14.38
N ASP A 8 -12.21 -11.97 -13.15
CA ASP A 8 -12.32 -11.01 -12.03
C ASP A 8 -10.93 -10.67 -11.44
N SER A 9 -9.94 -11.57 -11.54
CA SER A 9 -8.61 -11.39 -10.92
C SER A 9 -7.80 -10.25 -11.56
N ALA A 10 -7.92 -10.04 -12.87
CA ALA A 10 -7.16 -9.00 -13.58
C ALA A 10 -7.64 -7.58 -13.25
N ALA A 11 -8.92 -7.41 -12.88
CA ALA A 11 -9.50 -6.11 -12.57
C ALA A 11 -9.37 -5.72 -11.09
N VAL A 12 -9.01 -6.65 -10.21
CA VAL A 12 -8.96 -6.41 -8.76
C VAL A 12 -7.96 -5.32 -8.40
N LEU A 13 -6.72 -5.37 -8.90
CA LEU A 13 -5.69 -4.39 -8.50
C LEU A 13 -6.03 -2.95 -8.94
N PRO A 14 -6.39 -2.67 -10.20
CA PRO A 14 -6.85 -1.34 -10.60
C PRO A 14 -8.05 -0.87 -9.77
N ARG A 15 -9.03 -1.74 -9.50
CA ARG A 15 -10.18 -1.41 -8.65
C ARG A 15 -9.75 -1.02 -7.24
N LEU A 16 -8.83 -1.77 -6.62
CA LEU A 16 -8.31 -1.47 -5.28
C LEU A 16 -7.55 -0.14 -5.27
N MET A 17 -6.75 0.15 -6.30
CA MET A 17 -6.03 1.43 -6.45
C MET A 17 -7.00 2.61 -6.53
N GLU A 18 -8.01 2.52 -7.39
CA GLU A 18 -9.03 3.57 -7.55
C GLU A 18 -9.85 3.76 -6.26
N THR A 19 -10.20 2.68 -5.59
CA THR A 19 -10.95 2.72 -4.32
C THR A 19 -10.10 3.36 -3.22
N ALA A 20 -8.82 3.00 -3.11
CA ALA A 20 -7.89 3.62 -2.17
C ALA A 20 -7.68 5.10 -2.47
N ALA A 21 -7.56 5.49 -3.75
CA ALA A 21 -7.42 6.88 -4.14
C ALA A 21 -8.65 7.73 -3.79
N ARG A 22 -9.87 7.19 -3.95
CA ARG A 22 -11.10 7.87 -3.52
C ARG A 22 -11.21 7.98 -2.01
N LEU A 23 -10.87 6.91 -1.29
CA LEU A 23 -10.82 6.90 0.17
C LEU A 23 -9.88 7.99 0.71
N LEU A 24 -8.70 8.14 0.10
CA LEU A 24 -7.73 9.17 0.48
C LEU A 24 -8.24 10.59 0.18
N ASP A 25 -8.90 10.81 -0.96
CA ASP A 25 -9.51 12.10 -1.27
C ASP A 25 -10.60 12.49 -0.25
N GLU A 26 -11.47 11.53 0.12
CA GLU A 26 -12.54 11.75 1.10
C GLU A 26 -11.99 12.01 2.51
N ALA A 27 -10.92 11.30 2.87
CA ALA A 27 -10.23 11.50 4.14
C ALA A 27 -9.56 12.88 4.22
N GLY A 28 -9.18 13.48 3.10
CA GLY A 28 -8.47 14.75 3.05
C GLY A 28 -7.00 14.61 3.43
N GLU A 29 -6.37 15.70 3.89
CA GLU A 29 -4.94 15.64 4.24
C GLU A 29 -4.71 14.82 5.52
N LEU A 30 -3.82 13.84 5.41
CA LEU A 30 -3.49 12.89 6.48
C LEU A 30 -2.02 13.01 6.83
N GLU A 31 -1.69 12.57 8.05
CA GLU A 31 -0.33 12.16 8.36
C GLU A 31 0.11 11.02 7.41
N PRO A 32 1.41 10.86 7.16
CA PRO A 32 1.97 9.79 6.33
C PRO A 32 1.40 8.41 6.63
N VAL A 33 0.82 7.78 5.60
CA VAL A 33 0.33 6.41 5.64
C VAL A 33 0.94 5.57 4.52
N THR A 34 1.29 4.34 4.85
CA THR A 34 1.56 3.30 3.85
C THR A 34 0.22 2.71 3.41
N VAL A 35 -0.01 2.67 2.10
CA VAL A 35 -1.15 2.00 1.46
C VAL A 35 -0.69 0.63 1.00
N ASP A 36 -1.35 -0.43 1.45
CA ASP A 36 -1.03 -1.82 1.12
C ASP A 36 -2.29 -2.50 0.57
N LEU A 37 -2.27 -2.83 -0.72
CA LEU A 37 -3.37 -3.41 -1.47
C LEU A 37 -3.18 -4.92 -1.57
N HIS A 38 -4.00 -5.67 -0.84
CA HIS A 38 -3.93 -7.14 -0.79
C HIS A 38 -4.74 -7.74 -1.93
N LEU A 39 -4.18 -8.71 -2.65
CA LEU A 39 -4.82 -9.32 -3.83
C LEU A 39 -5.46 -10.69 -3.54
N HIS A 40 -4.88 -11.47 -2.62
CA HIS A 40 -5.42 -12.80 -2.29
C HIS A 40 -6.66 -12.73 -1.38
N SER A 41 -6.69 -11.76 -0.48
CA SER A 41 -7.87 -11.36 0.27
C SER A 41 -8.11 -9.89 -0.06
N PRO A 42 -8.82 -9.61 -1.18
CA PRO A 42 -8.96 -8.26 -1.72
C PRO A 42 -9.34 -7.24 -0.66
N GLY A 43 -8.46 -6.27 -0.43
CA GLY A 43 -8.65 -5.29 0.63
C GLY A 43 -7.56 -4.23 0.67
N ILE A 44 -7.85 -3.15 1.37
CA ILE A 44 -6.96 -2.00 1.53
C ILE A 44 -6.51 -1.97 2.98
N GLN A 45 -5.21 -1.95 3.20
CA GLN A 45 -4.62 -1.73 4.50
C GLN A 45 -3.87 -0.40 4.52
N LEU A 46 -4.26 0.48 5.45
CA LEU A 46 -3.58 1.76 5.69
C LEU A 46 -2.78 1.65 6.98
N LYS A 47 -1.46 1.70 6.90
CA LYS A 47 -0.58 1.65 8.06
C LYS A 47 -0.05 3.04 8.33
N GLY A 48 -0.24 3.55 9.55
CA GLY A 48 0.48 4.75 9.99
C GLY A 48 1.98 4.55 9.77
N GLY A 49 2.66 5.57 9.25
CA GLY A 49 4.05 5.45 8.80
C GLY A 49 4.92 4.64 9.76
N SER A 50 5.57 3.61 9.22
CA SER A 50 6.64 2.88 9.90
C SER A 50 7.55 3.92 10.54
N PHE A 51 7.84 3.80 11.84
CA PHE A 51 8.61 4.81 12.58
C PHE A 51 7.81 6.08 12.98
N ARG A 52 6.51 5.99 13.23
CA ARG A 52 5.78 7.02 13.99
C ARG A 52 5.21 6.45 15.28
N SER A 53 5.05 7.31 16.28
CA SER A 53 4.32 6.94 17.49
C SER A 53 2.83 6.77 17.16
N ILE A 54 2.12 5.95 17.94
CA ILE A 54 0.66 5.84 17.82
C ILE A 54 0.02 7.23 17.91
N ALA A 55 0.49 8.09 18.81
CA ALA A 55 -0.05 9.43 18.98
C ALA A 55 0.06 10.28 17.70
N ALA A 56 1.15 10.16 16.94
CA ALA A 56 1.34 10.87 15.69
C ALA A 56 0.47 10.30 14.56
N ALA A 57 0.32 8.98 14.48
CA ALA A 57 -0.50 8.34 13.44
C ALA A 57 -2.01 8.34 13.77
N ARG A 58 -2.38 8.66 15.01
CA ARG A 58 -3.76 8.58 15.51
C ARG A 58 -4.74 9.39 14.68
N SER A 59 -4.37 10.64 14.34
CA SER A 59 -5.22 11.54 13.56
C SER A 59 -5.60 10.95 12.20
N ALA A 60 -4.65 10.29 11.53
CA ALA A 60 -4.92 9.61 10.27
C ALA A 60 -5.91 8.45 10.46
N ILE A 61 -5.74 7.63 11.50
CA ILE A 61 -6.66 6.51 11.78
C ILE A 61 -8.05 7.01 12.18
N ASP A 62 -8.14 8.08 12.97
CA ASP A 62 -9.40 8.72 13.33
C ASP A 62 -10.14 9.22 12.08
N ARG A 63 -9.42 9.91 11.19
CA ARG A 63 -10.00 10.43 9.94
C ARG A 63 -10.48 9.32 9.01
N ILE A 64 -9.73 8.24 8.88
CA ILE A 64 -10.19 7.06 8.11
C ILE A 64 -11.40 6.41 8.79
N GLY A 65 -11.40 6.30 10.12
CA GLY A 65 -12.54 5.78 10.88
C GLY A 65 -13.83 6.60 10.64
N GLU A 66 -13.72 7.93 10.58
CA GLU A 66 -14.83 8.83 10.24
C GLU A 66 -15.39 8.53 8.85
N VAL A 67 -14.52 8.41 7.83
CA VAL A 67 -14.94 8.09 6.45
C VAL A 67 -15.64 6.72 6.41
N LEU A 68 -15.09 5.73 7.10
CA LEU A 68 -15.66 4.39 7.17
C LEU A 68 -16.94 4.30 8.04
N GLY A 69 -17.28 5.35 8.80
CA GLY A 69 -18.38 5.32 9.78
C GLY A 69 -18.14 4.35 10.94
N VAL A 70 -16.88 4.03 11.26
CA VAL A 70 -16.50 3.09 12.33
C VAL A 70 -15.59 3.77 13.36
N PRO A 71 -15.86 3.61 14.66
CA PRO A 71 -14.99 4.18 15.68
C PRO A 71 -13.66 3.40 15.75
N PRO A 72 -12.51 4.08 15.74
CA PRO A 72 -11.23 3.44 15.99
C PRO A 72 -11.15 2.90 17.42
N ALA A 73 -10.38 1.83 17.60
CA ALA A 73 -10.17 1.19 18.89
C ALA A 73 -8.68 0.94 19.15
N LEU A 74 -8.27 1.21 20.39
CA LEU A 74 -6.97 0.77 20.90
C LEU A 74 -7.09 -0.70 21.36
N LYS A 75 -6.25 -1.59 20.83
CA LYS A 75 -6.19 -3.00 21.23
C LYS A 75 -4.77 -3.39 21.64
N PRO A 76 -4.61 -4.24 22.67
CA PRO A 76 -3.30 -4.83 22.97
C PRO A 76 -2.93 -5.85 21.87
N VAL A 77 -1.66 -5.86 21.46
CA VAL A 77 -1.12 -6.85 20.52
C VAL A 77 -0.27 -7.86 21.29
N THR A 78 0.79 -7.40 21.95
CA THR A 78 1.65 -8.22 22.83
C THR A 78 2.51 -7.34 23.72
N GLY A 79 2.67 -7.71 24.99
CA GLY A 79 3.49 -6.97 25.95
C GLY A 79 3.10 -5.48 26.03
N ARG A 80 4.02 -4.59 25.64
CA ARG A 80 3.83 -3.12 25.61
C ARG A 80 3.46 -2.60 24.20
N ILE A 81 3.10 -3.48 23.28
CA ILE A 81 2.73 -3.14 21.91
C ILE A 81 1.21 -3.07 21.83
N PHE A 82 0.71 -1.90 21.44
CA PHE A 82 -0.70 -1.65 21.17
C PHE A 82 -0.90 -1.38 19.69
N SER A 83 -2.10 -1.64 19.20
CA SER A 83 -2.58 -1.17 17.91
C SER A 83 -3.72 -0.19 18.11
N TYR A 84 -3.70 0.92 17.40
CA TYR A 84 -4.85 1.80 17.25
C TYR A 84 -5.40 1.61 15.85
N GLN A 85 -6.63 1.12 15.73
CA GLN A 85 -7.13 0.61 14.45
C GLN A 85 -8.61 0.89 14.22
N ALA A 86 -8.96 1.09 12.96
CA ALA A 86 -10.33 1.17 12.44
C ALA A 86 -10.49 0.11 11.34
N SER A 87 -11.64 -0.56 11.29
CA SER A 87 -11.89 -1.60 10.29
C SER A 87 -13.34 -1.54 9.86
N GLY A 88 -13.56 -1.50 8.56
CA GLY A 88 -14.88 -1.38 7.97
C GLY A 88 -14.85 -1.77 6.50
N GLU A 89 -15.92 -1.44 5.79
CA GLU A 89 -16.04 -1.64 4.35
C GLU A 89 -16.26 -0.27 3.69
N TRP A 90 -15.61 -0.03 2.56
CA TRP A 90 -15.80 1.15 1.74
C TRP A 90 -16.01 0.74 0.29
N GLU A 91 -17.14 1.11 -0.31
CA GLU A 91 -17.49 0.78 -1.70
C GLU A 91 -17.37 -0.74 -2.01
N GLY A 92 -17.75 -1.60 -1.05
CA GLY A 92 -17.66 -3.05 -1.21
C GLY A 92 -16.23 -3.62 -1.09
N VAL A 93 -15.28 -2.86 -0.56
CA VAL A 93 -13.90 -3.28 -0.32
C VAL A 93 -13.60 -3.23 1.19
N PRO A 94 -13.09 -4.32 1.80
CA PRO A 94 -12.60 -4.30 3.18
C PRO A 94 -11.46 -3.29 3.34
N VAL A 95 -11.58 -2.41 4.32
CA VAL A 95 -10.56 -1.42 4.67
C VAL A 95 -10.11 -1.62 6.11
N HIS A 96 -8.80 -1.67 6.31
CA HIS A 96 -8.19 -1.79 7.63
C HIS A 96 -7.13 -0.71 7.83
N ALA A 97 -7.42 0.26 8.69
CA ALA A 97 -6.47 1.29 9.07
C ALA A 97 -5.87 0.96 10.44
N MET A 98 -4.54 1.00 10.58
CA MET A 98 -3.86 0.72 11.84
C MET A 98 -2.61 1.56 12.06
N ALA A 99 -2.34 1.89 13.32
CA ALA A 99 -1.05 2.35 13.81
C ALA A 99 -0.58 1.39 14.92
N LEU A 100 0.70 1.06 14.95
CA LEU A 100 1.29 0.17 15.94
C LEU A 100 2.29 0.92 16.83
N THR A 101 2.43 0.52 18.08
CA THR A 101 3.54 0.99 18.91
C THR A 101 4.85 0.53 18.26
N PRO A 102 5.80 1.42 17.97
CA PRO A 102 7.07 1.01 17.41
C PRO A 102 7.81 0.09 18.42
N PRO A 103 8.50 -0.96 17.94
CA PRO A 103 9.30 -1.83 18.81
C PRO A 103 10.57 -1.10 19.27
N GLY A 104 10.42 -0.19 20.23
CA GLY A 104 11.52 0.56 20.86
C GLY A 104 11.73 1.99 20.32
N PRO A 105 12.63 2.75 20.95
CA PRO A 105 13.02 4.09 20.49
C PRO A 105 13.73 3.94 19.14
N ASN A 106 13.09 4.43 18.08
CA ASN A 106 13.67 4.40 16.74
C ASN A 106 14.38 5.74 16.46
N PRO A 107 15.70 5.77 16.23
CA PRO A 107 16.41 7.01 15.90
C PRO A 107 16.05 7.57 14.51
N PHE A 108 15.32 6.81 13.70
CA PHE A 108 14.85 7.19 12.36
C PHE A 108 13.37 7.60 12.33
N LEU A 109 12.78 8.00 13.46
CA LEU A 109 11.47 8.67 13.45
C LEU A 109 11.56 9.83 12.46
N THR A 110 10.95 9.68 11.29
CA THR A 110 11.01 10.69 10.24
C THR A 110 10.30 11.92 10.78
N ASN A 111 11.02 13.04 10.86
CA ASN A 111 10.41 14.29 11.31
C ASN A 111 9.28 14.64 10.33
N PRO A 112 8.04 14.92 10.77
CA PRO A 112 6.99 15.44 9.89
C PRO A 112 7.44 16.65 9.06
N ALA A 113 8.42 17.42 9.54
CA ALA A 113 9.00 18.56 8.82
C ALA A 113 9.82 18.19 7.56
N THR A 114 10.12 16.90 7.31
CA THR A 114 10.82 16.45 6.10
C THR A 114 9.90 15.73 5.12
N ARG A 115 8.57 15.85 5.30
CA ARG A 115 7.59 15.30 4.36
C ARG A 115 7.68 16.05 3.02
N VAL A 116 7.81 15.30 1.93
CA VAL A 116 7.89 15.85 0.56
C VAL A 116 6.65 15.50 -0.29
N THR A 117 5.72 14.74 0.28
CA THR A 117 4.52 14.21 -0.37
C THR A 117 3.24 14.70 0.34
N THR A 118 2.09 14.61 -0.32
CA THR A 118 0.76 14.89 0.26
C THR A 118 -0.19 13.72 0.09
N THR A 119 -1.32 13.72 0.81
CA THR A 119 -2.35 12.69 0.60
C THR A 119 -2.89 12.73 -0.83
N ALA A 120 -3.13 13.94 -1.36
CA ALA A 120 -3.59 14.13 -2.73
C ALA A 120 -2.58 13.61 -3.78
N GLN A 121 -1.28 13.81 -3.56
CA GLN A 121 -0.24 13.24 -4.44
C GLN A 121 -0.24 11.71 -4.39
N THR A 122 -0.45 11.11 -3.22
CA THR A 122 -0.57 9.65 -3.06
C THR A 122 -1.79 9.12 -3.82
N ALA A 123 -2.94 9.78 -3.71
CA ALA A 123 -4.15 9.43 -4.45
C ALA A 123 -3.96 9.58 -5.97
N ALA A 124 -3.30 10.65 -6.42
CA ALA A 124 -2.96 10.86 -7.83
C ALA A 124 -2.01 9.78 -8.37
N LEU A 125 -1.00 9.38 -7.57
CA LEU A 125 -0.10 8.28 -7.91
C LEU A 125 -0.88 6.98 -8.11
N LEU A 126 -1.75 6.60 -7.16
CA LEU A 126 -2.57 5.39 -7.26
C LEU A 126 -3.41 5.35 -8.55
N ARG A 127 -4.08 6.46 -8.90
CA ARG A 127 -4.85 6.58 -10.15
C ARG A 127 -3.96 6.43 -11.38
N SER A 128 -2.81 7.11 -11.41
CA SER A 128 -1.89 7.03 -12.54
C SER A 128 -1.27 5.64 -12.74
N LEU A 129 -1.16 4.85 -11.66
CA LEU A 129 -0.68 3.48 -11.72
C LEU A 129 -1.77 2.46 -12.07
N ALA A 130 -3.05 2.79 -11.93
CA ALA A 130 -4.15 1.85 -12.17
C ALA A 130 -4.13 1.27 -13.60
N GLN A 131 -3.82 2.09 -14.60
CA GLN A 131 -3.72 1.63 -16.00
C GLN A 131 -2.55 0.66 -16.19
N TRP A 132 -1.39 0.95 -15.59
CA TRP A 132 -0.24 0.04 -15.64
C TRP A 132 -0.54 -1.27 -14.88
N ALA A 133 -1.21 -1.17 -13.73
CA ALA A 133 -1.57 -2.30 -12.89
C ALA A 133 -2.53 -3.28 -13.58
N ALA A 134 -3.34 -2.81 -14.53
CA ALA A 134 -4.23 -3.66 -15.33
C ALA A 134 -3.46 -4.64 -16.24
N GLY A 135 -2.19 -4.37 -16.53
CA GLY A 135 -1.32 -5.27 -17.30
C GLY A 135 -0.53 -6.28 -16.44
N LEU A 136 -0.69 -6.25 -15.12
CA LEU A 136 0.03 -7.16 -14.23
C LEU A 136 -0.66 -8.52 -14.13
N ASP A 137 0.14 -9.59 -14.11
CA ASP A 137 -0.32 -10.93 -13.74
C ASP A 137 -0.58 -10.98 -12.22
N THR A 138 -1.80 -10.64 -11.81
CA THR A 138 -2.20 -10.56 -10.40
C THR A 138 -2.18 -11.91 -9.68
N ALA A 139 -2.14 -13.04 -10.40
CA ALA A 139 -2.04 -14.37 -9.78
C ALA A 139 -0.70 -14.58 -9.04
N ARG A 140 0.35 -13.89 -9.48
CA ARG A 140 1.70 -13.96 -8.89
C ARG A 140 1.99 -12.88 -7.85
N VAL A 141 1.12 -11.87 -7.76
CA VAL A 141 1.27 -10.73 -6.87
C VAL A 141 0.45 -10.97 -5.60
N ARG A 142 1.10 -10.86 -4.43
CA ARG A 142 0.43 -10.96 -3.14
C ARG A 142 -0.16 -9.62 -2.71
N SER A 143 0.64 -8.57 -2.80
CA SER A 143 0.21 -7.20 -2.53
C SER A 143 1.05 -6.17 -3.27
N LEU A 144 0.48 -4.98 -3.40
CA LEU A 144 1.17 -3.78 -3.85
C LEU A 144 1.14 -2.74 -2.74
N ILE A 145 2.30 -2.19 -2.43
CA ILE A 145 2.51 -1.26 -1.32
C ILE A 145 2.98 0.08 -1.90
N VAL A 146 2.29 1.16 -1.56
CA VAL A 146 2.75 2.53 -1.75
C VAL A 146 3.10 3.09 -0.39
N HIS A 147 4.35 3.50 -0.22
CA HIS A 147 4.79 4.18 0.99
C HIS A 147 5.63 5.40 0.61
N GLU A 148 5.85 6.28 1.57
CA GLU A 148 6.69 7.45 1.40
C GLU A 148 7.92 7.36 2.31
N ASP A 149 9.02 7.91 1.83
CA ASP A 149 10.22 8.16 2.62
C ASP A 149 10.68 9.62 2.45
N LYS A 150 11.95 9.89 2.74
CA LYS A 150 12.54 11.24 2.64
C LYS A 150 12.68 11.75 1.19
N ASP A 151 12.69 10.85 0.20
CA ASP A 151 12.99 11.15 -1.20
C ASP A 151 11.71 11.14 -2.07
N GLY A 152 10.61 10.55 -1.59
CA GLY A 152 9.30 10.64 -2.22
C GLY A 152 8.44 9.39 -2.03
N HIS A 153 7.59 9.10 -3.03
CA HIS A 153 6.81 7.86 -3.07
C HIS A 153 7.65 6.69 -3.60
N HIS A 154 7.56 5.57 -2.89
CA HIS A 154 8.10 4.29 -3.30
C HIS A 154 6.97 3.29 -3.49
N VAL A 155 7.05 2.52 -4.57
CA VAL A 155 6.11 1.46 -4.88
C VAL A 155 6.82 0.12 -4.73
N GLN A 156 6.16 -0.82 -4.07
CA GLN A 156 6.69 -2.15 -3.83
C GLN A 156 5.65 -3.18 -4.23
N ILE A 157 6.09 -4.24 -4.91
CA ILE A 157 5.31 -5.43 -5.18
C ILE A 157 5.88 -6.58 -4.34
N CYS A 158 4.98 -7.26 -3.62
CA CYS A 158 5.31 -8.46 -2.87
C CYS A 158 4.84 -9.68 -3.66
N VAL A 159 5.74 -10.63 -3.94
CA VAL A 159 5.47 -11.89 -4.65
C VAL A 159 5.66 -13.09 -3.72
N ARG A 160 5.07 -14.24 -4.06
CA ARG A 160 5.00 -15.41 -3.17
C ARG A 160 6.29 -16.23 -3.09
N ASN A 161 7.08 -16.25 -4.15
CA ASN A 161 8.31 -17.04 -4.23
C ASN A 161 9.25 -16.44 -5.29
N GLU A 162 10.50 -16.90 -5.30
CA GLU A 162 11.53 -16.39 -6.21
C GLU A 162 11.24 -16.69 -7.70
N GLN A 163 10.51 -17.79 -8.00
CA GLN A 163 10.09 -18.11 -9.37
C GLN A 163 9.04 -17.12 -9.88
N ASP A 164 8.12 -16.71 -9.01
CA ASP A 164 7.17 -15.64 -9.26
C ASP A 164 7.87 -14.28 -9.36
N GLN A 165 8.96 -14.05 -8.63
CA GLN A 165 9.75 -12.82 -8.75
C GLN A 165 10.29 -12.66 -10.16
N GLN A 166 10.85 -13.72 -10.75
CA GLN A 166 11.37 -13.68 -12.11
C GLN A 166 10.25 -13.54 -13.15
N GLY A 167 9.13 -14.24 -12.99
CA GLY A 167 8.00 -14.13 -13.92
C GLY A 167 7.23 -12.82 -13.81
N VAL A 168 7.07 -12.26 -12.60
CA VAL A 168 6.51 -10.92 -12.38
C VAL A 168 7.47 -9.87 -12.91
N ALA A 169 8.77 -10.01 -12.65
CA ALA A 169 9.78 -9.18 -13.28
C ALA A 169 9.61 -9.20 -14.81
N GLU A 170 9.54 -10.34 -15.47
CA GLU A 170 9.36 -10.43 -16.92
C GLU A 170 8.02 -9.82 -17.40
N ALA A 171 6.91 -10.05 -16.70
CA ALA A 171 5.59 -9.51 -17.04
C ALA A 171 5.48 -7.98 -16.79
N VAL A 172 6.11 -7.50 -15.73
CA VAL A 172 6.26 -6.07 -15.38
C VAL A 172 7.20 -5.39 -16.39
N ILE A 173 8.35 -6.00 -16.71
CA ILE A 173 9.40 -5.48 -17.60
C ILE A 173 8.88 -5.27 -19.01
N GLY A 174 7.98 -6.12 -19.52
CA GLY A 174 7.40 -5.96 -20.86
C GLY A 174 6.79 -4.57 -21.12
N HIS A 175 6.45 -3.84 -20.05
CA HIS A 175 5.82 -2.52 -20.10
C HIS A 175 6.61 -1.42 -19.36
N LEU A 176 7.78 -1.72 -18.78
CA LEU A 176 8.58 -0.74 -18.03
C LEU A 176 9.82 -0.27 -18.82
N PRO A 177 10.15 1.04 -18.75
CA PRO A 177 11.21 1.63 -19.58
C PRO A 177 12.65 1.20 -19.23
N ASN A 178 12.96 0.51 -18.12
CA ASN A 178 14.35 0.31 -17.67
C ASN A 178 14.66 -1.00 -16.88
N LYS A 179 15.95 -1.35 -16.86
CA LYS A 179 16.62 -2.57 -16.35
C LYS A 179 16.38 -2.93 -14.87
N ILE A 180 16.39 -4.25 -14.60
CA ILE A 180 16.50 -4.86 -13.28
C ILE A 180 17.96 -5.17 -12.94
N GLU A 181 18.41 -4.78 -11.75
CA GLU A 181 19.63 -5.32 -11.11
C GLU A 181 19.25 -6.53 -10.25
N HIS A 182 19.93 -7.66 -10.44
CA HIS A 182 19.63 -8.92 -9.76
C HIS A 182 20.50 -9.12 -8.52
N HIS A 183 19.98 -8.79 -7.33
CA HIS A 183 20.52 -9.23 -6.04
C HIS A 183 19.38 -9.44 -5.01
N GLY A 184 18.49 -10.41 -5.24
CA GLY A 184 17.41 -10.79 -4.30
C GLY A 184 16.21 -9.82 -4.22
N SER A 185 16.40 -8.54 -4.57
CA SER A 185 15.34 -7.55 -4.81
C SER A 185 15.46 -7.00 -6.22
N GLY A 186 14.36 -6.98 -6.98
CA GLY A 186 14.32 -6.36 -8.31
C GLY A 186 13.95 -4.89 -8.21
N HIS A 187 14.59 -4.03 -9.01
CA HIS A 187 14.22 -2.62 -9.13
C HIS A 187 13.83 -2.28 -10.56
N ALA A 188 12.80 -1.46 -10.74
CA ALA A 188 12.40 -0.95 -12.04
C ALA A 188 11.85 0.49 -11.92
N LEU A 189 11.69 1.17 -13.05
CA LEU A 189 11.08 2.50 -13.10
C LEU A 189 9.64 2.38 -13.62
N LEU A 190 8.67 2.89 -12.86
CA LEU A 190 7.27 2.94 -13.28
C LEU A 190 7.05 3.99 -14.38
N PRO A 191 5.95 3.92 -15.15
CA PRO A 191 5.63 4.93 -16.16
C PRO A 191 5.51 6.35 -15.60
N THR A 192 5.24 6.45 -14.29
CA THR A 192 5.15 7.70 -13.53
C THR A 192 6.51 8.26 -13.10
N GLY A 193 7.62 7.57 -13.40
CA GLY A 193 8.98 7.94 -12.97
C GLY A 193 9.33 7.52 -11.54
N HIS A 194 8.43 6.84 -10.83
CA HIS A 194 8.69 6.35 -9.47
C HIS A 194 9.43 5.00 -9.49
N THR A 195 10.25 4.74 -8.47
CA THR A 195 10.93 3.46 -8.31
C THR A 195 9.95 2.38 -7.85
N LEU A 196 9.91 1.28 -8.60
CA LEU A 196 9.29 0.02 -8.20
C LEU A 196 10.37 -0.88 -7.59
N ARG A 197 10.06 -1.47 -6.43
CA ARG A 197 10.81 -2.56 -5.81
C ARG A 197 9.99 -3.86 -5.87
N ILE A 198 10.63 -4.98 -6.16
CA ILE A 198 10.00 -6.31 -6.19
C ILE A 198 10.67 -7.19 -5.14
N ASP A 199 9.90 -7.54 -4.11
CA ASP A 199 10.35 -8.36 -2.98
C ASP A 199 9.61 -9.70 -2.91
N THR A 200 10.33 -10.73 -2.50
CA THR A 200 9.78 -12.06 -2.22
C THR A 200 9.42 -12.16 -0.73
N VAL A 201 8.21 -12.60 -0.40
CA VAL A 201 7.68 -12.66 0.99
C VAL A 201 7.02 -13.99 1.36
#